data_AF-A0A0G2GW61-F1
#
_entry.id   AF-A0A0G2GW61-F1
#
_cell.length_a   1.000
_cell.length_b   1.000
_cell.length_c   1.000
_cell.angle_alpha   90.00
_cell.angle_beta   90.00
_cell.angle_gamma   90.00
#
_symmetry.space_group_name_H-M   'P 1'
#
loop_
_entity.id
_entity.type
_entity.pdbx_description
1 polymer ?
#
loop_
_entity_poly.entity_id
_entity_poly.type
_entity_poly.pdbx_seq_one_letter_code
_entity_poly.pdbx_strand_id
1 'polypeptide(L)'
;MGWNSYNHYSCYPNETIIRSNAQAVVNLGLADAGYHYITPDCGWAAENRTTNGTLTWNATLFPSGYPALADWIHGLGLGFGVYSDSGIYMCQVSGQIPQAGSLAAGYPDADYDPETSPSSRFATMETALNHTGREILFAICEWGVDFPSAWAPSIGNTWRITNDIIREWTTVYRQINQFVPSSSFAGHGQWHDLDMLEVGNNIFTNAEEQTHFSLWAISKSPLIIGAALKDKYTTINASSVAILRNTAVIGYNQDSLGEAANLTRRYTEDGLDVWAGSLSGGRTVAAFVNWNNATIHQAQLNFPDFGIQSATAVYDVWNDKNSSDIKTTYISDVPAHGTLLLELTETALSGTYDGSLYTTYTDTTIVFTNVYGITDSSFYLLTIHFSSPSASDQQFNISTSASTGYFIASLTAGESDTSLMIPLSASANNTITIETPSTVSGIKITNPDSTLYPCTSFATGGDASLGACSTGTCHPVGSKVGYISPNGTASIEIPRNTTAGMSNAMNSKSSKYISIIYTNNDVAFSTSWTTGRNARNITIAVNGNAPVRLEVPLSGRTSELFGPGLGWYDSAELGVLVPGFGAGNGSDQIVIGNVGGEDGVQSYGADFVGLRIMW
;
A
#
# COMPACT_ATOMS: atom_id res chain seq x y z
N MET A 1 -11.53 -8.62 -14.80
CA MET A 1 -10.23 -9.06 -15.38
C MET A 1 -10.39 -9.19 -16.90
N GLY A 2 -9.33 -8.97 -17.68
CA GLY A 2 -9.44 -8.96 -19.14
C GLY A 2 -8.12 -8.73 -19.87
N TRP A 3 -8.20 -8.33 -21.14
CA TRP A 3 -7.09 -8.00 -22.01
C TRP A 3 -7.39 -6.72 -22.79
N ASN A 4 -6.39 -5.86 -22.93
CA ASN A 4 -6.47 -4.61 -23.69
C ASN A 4 -5.30 -4.53 -24.69
N SER A 5 -5.56 -3.98 -25.88
CA SER A 5 -4.57 -3.92 -26.96
C SER A 5 -3.46 -2.87 -26.79
N TYR A 6 -3.63 -1.87 -25.92
CA TYR A 6 -2.84 -0.64 -25.95
C TYR A 6 -1.35 -0.83 -25.66
N ASN A 7 -0.96 -1.44 -24.53
CA ASN A 7 0.47 -1.43 -24.12
C ASN A 7 1.40 -2.08 -25.15
N HIS A 8 0.94 -3.11 -25.87
CA HIS A 8 1.74 -3.75 -26.91
C HIS A 8 1.55 -3.14 -28.31
N TYR A 9 0.31 -2.81 -28.71
CA TYR A 9 -0.01 -2.40 -30.08
C TYR A 9 -0.20 -0.89 -30.25
N SER A 10 -0.20 -0.12 -29.16
CA SER A 10 -0.57 1.30 -29.12
C SER A 10 -1.90 1.52 -29.87
N CYS A 11 -2.05 2.63 -30.60
CA CYS A 11 -3.22 2.90 -31.43
C CYS A 11 -3.20 2.20 -32.80
N TYR A 12 -2.52 1.06 -32.93
CA TYR A 12 -2.45 0.29 -34.19
C TYR A 12 -3.07 -1.13 -34.09
N PRO A 13 -4.21 -1.35 -33.39
CA PRO A 13 -4.89 -2.63 -33.46
C PRO A 13 -5.52 -2.85 -34.86
N ASN A 14 -5.79 -4.11 -35.18
CA ASN A 14 -6.67 -4.48 -36.29
C ASN A 14 -7.44 -5.76 -35.93
N GLU A 15 -8.45 -6.08 -36.73
CA GLU A 15 -9.33 -7.21 -36.45
C GLU A 15 -8.59 -8.55 -36.28
N THR A 16 -7.51 -8.78 -37.05
CA THR A 16 -6.72 -10.02 -36.94
C THR A 16 -6.00 -10.09 -35.60
N ILE A 17 -5.41 -8.98 -35.14
CA ILE A 17 -4.73 -8.88 -33.84
C ILE A 17 -5.73 -9.12 -32.69
N ILE A 18 -6.90 -8.51 -32.75
CA ILE A 18 -7.91 -8.69 -31.69
C ILE A 18 -8.38 -10.15 -31.65
N ARG A 19 -8.69 -10.75 -32.80
CA ARG A 19 -9.11 -12.15 -32.88
C ARG A 19 -8.03 -13.11 -32.38
N SER A 20 -6.77 -12.90 -32.75
CA SER A 20 -5.68 -13.79 -32.33
C SER A 20 -5.44 -13.74 -30.82
N ASN A 21 -5.50 -12.55 -30.21
CA ASN A 21 -5.34 -12.40 -28.75
C ASN A 21 -6.56 -12.91 -27.99
N ALA A 22 -7.79 -12.63 -28.44
CA ALA A 22 -9.01 -13.18 -27.83
C ALA A 22 -9.03 -14.72 -27.85
N GLN A 23 -8.64 -15.34 -28.97
CA GLN A 23 -8.50 -16.79 -29.05
C GLN A 23 -7.38 -17.31 -28.13
N ALA A 24 -6.28 -16.55 -27.98
CA ALA A 24 -5.20 -16.92 -27.07
C ALA A 24 -5.63 -16.86 -25.59
N VAL A 25 -6.50 -15.93 -25.20
CA VAL A 25 -7.09 -15.91 -23.83
C VAL A 25 -7.75 -17.26 -23.52
N VAL A 26 -8.49 -17.84 -24.46
CA VAL A 26 -9.09 -19.18 -24.30
C VAL A 26 -8.01 -20.26 -24.33
N ASN A 27 -7.16 -20.30 -25.36
CA ASN A 27 -6.21 -21.39 -25.59
C ASN A 27 -5.14 -21.51 -24.49
N LEU A 28 -4.78 -20.40 -23.85
CA LEU A 28 -3.81 -20.36 -22.76
C LEU A 28 -4.45 -20.69 -21.40
N GLY A 29 -5.77 -20.86 -21.33
CA GLY A 29 -6.51 -21.09 -20.07
C GLY A 29 -6.62 -19.84 -19.20
N LEU A 30 -6.52 -18.64 -19.80
CA LEU A 30 -6.72 -17.37 -19.11
C LEU A 30 -8.22 -17.08 -18.93
N ALA A 31 -9.06 -17.48 -19.88
CA ALA A 31 -10.52 -17.42 -19.71
C ALA A 31 -10.98 -18.17 -18.45
N ASP A 32 -10.47 -19.39 -18.25
CA ASP A 32 -10.78 -20.22 -17.07
C ASP A 32 -10.26 -19.61 -15.76
N ALA A 33 -9.20 -18.80 -15.82
CA ALA A 33 -8.67 -18.06 -14.69
C ALA A 33 -9.44 -16.77 -14.38
N GLY A 34 -10.44 -16.40 -15.21
CA GLY A 34 -11.32 -15.25 -15.00
C GLY A 34 -11.09 -14.06 -15.94
N TYR A 35 -10.13 -14.13 -16.87
CA TYR A 35 -9.92 -13.08 -17.86
C TYR A 35 -11.02 -13.10 -18.93
N HIS A 36 -12.01 -12.22 -18.78
CA HIS A 36 -13.25 -12.29 -19.55
C HIS A 36 -13.37 -11.20 -20.62
N TYR A 37 -12.95 -9.97 -20.34
CA TYR A 37 -13.17 -8.84 -21.24
C TYR A 37 -12.04 -8.67 -22.25
N ILE A 38 -12.36 -8.52 -23.53
CA ILE A 38 -11.43 -8.19 -24.62
C ILE A 38 -11.75 -6.78 -25.13
N THR A 39 -10.83 -5.85 -24.92
CA THR A 39 -11.04 -4.43 -25.25
C THR A 39 -10.04 -3.97 -26.31
N PRO A 40 -10.47 -3.75 -27.55
CA PRO A 40 -9.72 -2.93 -28.49
C PRO A 40 -9.70 -1.49 -27.97
N ASP A 41 -8.50 -0.98 -27.74
CA ASP A 41 -8.26 0.40 -27.31
C ASP A 41 -8.28 1.36 -28.51
N CYS A 42 -7.65 2.53 -28.41
CA CYS A 42 -7.52 3.48 -29.52
C CYS A 42 -7.02 2.83 -30.82
N GLY A 43 -7.36 3.45 -31.95
CA GLY A 43 -6.99 3.02 -33.31
C GLY A 43 -8.13 2.33 -34.06
N TRP A 44 -9.29 2.16 -33.41
CA TRP A 44 -10.43 1.49 -34.00
C TRP A 44 -11.43 2.37 -34.71
N ALA A 45 -11.61 3.59 -34.24
CA ALA A 45 -12.66 4.47 -34.71
C ALA A 45 -12.28 5.07 -36.06
N ALA A 46 -13.28 5.38 -36.87
CA ALA A 46 -13.08 6.25 -38.02
C ALA A 46 -12.84 7.69 -37.55
N GLU A 47 -12.19 8.47 -38.40
CA GLU A 47 -11.96 9.89 -38.17
C GLU A 47 -13.25 10.68 -38.03
N ASN A 48 -14.19 10.40 -38.93
CA ASN A 48 -15.44 11.12 -39.01
C ASN A 48 -16.59 10.25 -38.52
N ARG A 49 -17.50 10.88 -37.79
CA ARG A 49 -18.83 10.32 -37.50
C ARG A 49 -19.60 10.09 -38.80
N THR A 50 -20.55 9.17 -38.76
CA THR A 50 -21.52 9.00 -39.84
C THR A 50 -22.33 10.29 -40.06
N THR A 51 -23.05 10.39 -41.18
CA THR A 51 -23.91 11.55 -41.49
C THR A 51 -24.99 11.82 -40.44
N ASN A 52 -25.35 10.81 -39.64
CA ASN A 52 -26.33 10.92 -38.55
C ASN A 52 -25.67 11.22 -37.19
N GLY A 53 -24.36 11.50 -37.16
CA GLY A 53 -23.63 11.84 -35.94
C GLY A 53 -23.13 10.64 -35.11
N THR A 54 -23.39 9.40 -35.52
CA THR A 54 -22.96 8.19 -34.81
C THR A 54 -21.48 7.89 -35.04
N LEU A 55 -20.79 7.40 -34.00
CA LEU A 55 -19.43 6.83 -34.13
C LEU A 55 -19.45 5.59 -35.04
N THR A 56 -18.36 5.39 -35.77
CA THR A 56 -18.17 4.22 -36.65
C THR A 56 -16.72 3.76 -36.58
N TRP A 57 -16.45 2.54 -37.03
CA TRP A 57 -15.10 1.96 -37.05
C TRP A 57 -14.35 2.25 -38.36
N ASN A 58 -13.03 2.12 -38.31
CA ASN A 58 -12.17 2.11 -39.48
C ASN A 58 -12.34 0.80 -40.26
N ALA A 59 -13.10 0.83 -41.36
CA ALA A 59 -13.41 -0.36 -42.16
C ALA A 59 -12.18 -1.00 -42.85
N THR A 60 -11.04 -0.31 -42.93
CA THR A 60 -9.79 -0.90 -43.44
C THR A 60 -9.13 -1.79 -42.40
N LEU A 61 -9.13 -1.37 -41.12
CA LEU A 61 -8.54 -2.12 -40.02
C LEU A 61 -9.50 -3.17 -39.44
N PHE A 62 -10.80 -2.92 -39.54
CA PHE A 62 -11.89 -3.77 -39.05
C PHE A 62 -12.91 -4.05 -40.15
N PRO A 63 -12.53 -4.85 -41.17
CA PRO A 63 -13.35 -5.06 -42.37
C PRO A 63 -14.67 -5.79 -42.12
N SER A 64 -14.79 -6.63 -41.08
CA SER A 64 -16.09 -7.23 -40.73
C SER A 64 -16.98 -6.28 -39.92
N GLY A 65 -16.38 -5.26 -39.31
CA GLY A 65 -17.02 -4.32 -38.42
C GLY A 65 -17.12 -4.76 -36.96
N TYR A 66 -17.27 -3.78 -36.09
CA TYR A 66 -17.29 -3.97 -34.63
C TYR A 66 -18.40 -4.91 -34.14
N PRO A 67 -19.66 -4.84 -34.66
CA PRO A 67 -20.69 -5.78 -34.26
C PRO A 67 -20.33 -7.24 -34.57
N ALA A 68 -19.79 -7.52 -35.77
CA ALA A 68 -19.42 -8.87 -36.16
C ALA A 68 -18.20 -9.39 -35.37
N LEU A 69 -17.26 -8.52 -35.03
CA LEU A 69 -16.15 -8.84 -34.13
C LEU A 69 -16.65 -9.15 -32.71
N ALA A 70 -17.57 -8.34 -32.17
CA ALA A 70 -18.17 -8.55 -30.86
C ALA A 70 -18.94 -9.87 -30.80
N ASP A 71 -19.77 -10.18 -31.80
CA ASP A 71 -20.50 -11.46 -31.87
C ASP A 71 -19.54 -12.67 -31.90
N TRP A 72 -18.42 -12.55 -32.61
CA TRP A 72 -17.41 -13.60 -32.63
C TRP A 72 -16.71 -13.76 -31.27
N ILE A 73 -16.39 -12.67 -30.57
CA ILE A 73 -15.81 -12.71 -29.22
C ILE A 73 -16.81 -13.31 -28.22
N HIS A 74 -18.09 -12.94 -28.28
CA HIS A 74 -19.14 -13.58 -27.49
C HIS A 74 -19.26 -15.08 -27.79
N GLY A 75 -19.03 -15.50 -29.04
CA GLY A 75 -18.95 -16.91 -29.44
C GLY A 75 -17.82 -17.71 -28.76
N LEU A 76 -16.81 -17.04 -28.22
CA LEU A 76 -15.77 -17.64 -27.37
C LEU A 76 -16.14 -17.70 -25.88
N GLY A 77 -17.30 -17.17 -25.49
CA GLY A 77 -17.69 -16.99 -24.09
C GLY A 77 -17.02 -15.80 -23.41
N LEU A 78 -16.46 -14.86 -24.18
CA LEU A 78 -15.77 -13.67 -23.68
C LEU A 78 -16.63 -12.41 -23.84
N GLY A 79 -16.38 -11.41 -23.01
CA GLY A 79 -17.01 -10.09 -23.08
C GLY A 79 -16.27 -9.17 -24.05
N PHE A 80 -17.00 -8.29 -24.74
CA PHE A 80 -16.42 -7.29 -25.64
C PHE A 80 -16.43 -5.90 -24.99
N GLY A 81 -15.26 -5.26 -24.92
CA GLY A 81 -15.10 -3.87 -24.50
C GLY A 81 -14.93 -2.92 -25.68
N VAL A 82 -15.11 -1.62 -25.43
CA VAL A 82 -14.84 -0.56 -26.40
C VAL A 82 -14.24 0.64 -25.68
N TYR A 83 -13.18 1.21 -26.25
CA TYR A 83 -12.60 2.47 -25.78
C TYR A 83 -13.24 3.68 -26.47
N SER A 84 -13.44 4.75 -25.72
CA SER A 84 -13.76 6.08 -26.23
C SER A 84 -13.25 7.12 -25.24
N ASP A 85 -13.28 8.38 -25.64
CA ASP A 85 -12.85 9.51 -24.83
C ASP A 85 -14.03 10.42 -24.47
N SER A 86 -13.94 11.09 -23.31
CA SER A 86 -14.87 12.12 -22.85
C SER A 86 -14.57 13.51 -23.44
N GLY A 87 -13.82 13.57 -24.55
CA GLY A 87 -13.58 14.73 -25.40
C GLY A 87 -14.16 14.62 -26.82
N ILE A 88 -13.76 15.56 -27.69
CA ILE A 88 -14.18 15.59 -29.10
C ILE A 88 -13.41 14.55 -29.90
N TYR A 89 -12.15 14.34 -29.58
CA TYR A 89 -11.31 13.30 -30.13
C TYR A 89 -10.85 12.33 -29.04
N MET A 90 -10.50 11.13 -29.46
CA MET A 90 -9.83 10.16 -28.60
C MET A 90 -8.34 10.49 -28.44
N CYS A 91 -7.76 10.15 -27.28
CA CYS A 91 -6.31 10.13 -27.14
C CYS A 91 -5.66 9.27 -28.23
N GLN A 92 -4.56 9.78 -28.80
CA GLN A 92 -3.86 9.12 -29.90
C GLN A 92 -2.37 9.46 -29.89
N VAL A 93 -1.57 8.62 -30.55
CA VAL A 93 -0.14 8.88 -30.76
C VAL A 93 0.10 9.81 -31.93
N SER A 94 1.19 10.59 -31.86
CA SER A 94 1.57 11.55 -32.91
C SER A 94 1.66 10.89 -34.29
N GLY A 95 1.09 11.54 -35.30
CA GLY A 95 1.08 11.07 -36.69
C GLY A 95 -0.08 10.14 -37.05
N GLN A 96 -0.96 9.80 -36.11
CA GLN A 96 -2.21 9.11 -36.41
C GLN A 96 -3.32 10.07 -36.88
N ILE A 97 -4.25 9.50 -37.66
CA ILE A 97 -5.46 10.19 -38.07
C ILE A 97 -6.35 10.36 -36.82
N PRO A 98 -6.86 11.58 -36.53
CA PRO A 98 -7.79 11.82 -35.43
C PRO A 98 -8.92 10.80 -35.39
N GLN A 99 -9.34 10.40 -34.20
CA GLN A 99 -10.44 9.46 -33.99
C GLN A 99 -11.54 10.16 -33.22
N ALA A 100 -12.78 10.11 -33.71
CA ALA A 100 -13.89 10.80 -33.06
C ALA A 100 -14.14 10.22 -31.64
N GLY A 101 -14.11 11.10 -30.64
CA GLY A 101 -14.45 10.79 -29.24
C GLY A 101 -15.95 10.74 -28.99
N SER A 102 -16.39 10.50 -27.77
CA SER A 102 -17.82 10.32 -27.47
C SER A 102 -18.62 11.62 -27.50
N LEU A 103 -17.98 12.77 -27.23
CA LEU A 103 -18.63 14.08 -27.30
C LEU A 103 -18.51 14.68 -28.70
N ALA A 104 -19.50 15.49 -29.09
CA ALA A 104 -19.58 16.07 -30.43
C ALA A 104 -19.06 17.52 -30.51
N ALA A 105 -19.08 18.27 -29.41
CA ALA A 105 -18.55 19.63 -29.27
C ALA A 105 -18.55 20.07 -27.79
N GLY A 106 -17.83 21.16 -27.47
CA GLY A 106 -18.04 21.93 -26.23
C GLY A 106 -17.18 21.56 -25.03
N TYR A 107 -16.26 20.60 -25.16
CA TYR A 107 -15.31 20.23 -24.11
C TYR A 107 -13.91 20.02 -24.70
N PRO A 108 -12.84 20.54 -24.07
CA PRO A 108 -11.47 20.24 -24.49
C PRO A 108 -11.17 18.75 -24.29
N ASP A 109 -10.26 18.23 -25.11
CA ASP A 109 -9.71 16.87 -24.99
C ASP A 109 -9.06 16.68 -23.60
N ALA A 110 -8.66 15.44 -23.30
CA ALA A 110 -8.12 15.09 -21.98
C ALA A 110 -7.00 16.04 -21.52
N ASP A 111 -7.21 16.65 -20.36
CA ASP A 111 -6.40 17.72 -19.78
C ASP A 111 -6.08 17.37 -18.33
N TYR A 112 -4.84 17.59 -17.92
CA TYR A 112 -4.32 17.27 -16.60
C TYR A 112 -4.33 18.46 -15.63
N ASP A 113 -4.66 19.65 -16.13
CA ASP A 113 -4.98 20.83 -15.32
C ASP A 113 -6.31 21.44 -15.81
N PRO A 114 -7.41 20.65 -15.83
CA PRO A 114 -8.65 21.12 -16.41
C PRO A 114 -9.27 22.25 -15.58
N GLU A 115 -9.89 23.23 -16.25
CA GLU A 115 -10.58 24.35 -15.58
C GLU A 115 -11.78 23.91 -14.71
N THR A 116 -12.30 22.69 -14.91
CA THR A 116 -13.45 22.14 -14.19
C THR A 116 -13.31 20.63 -14.00
N SER A 117 -13.93 20.10 -12.93
CA SER A 117 -13.90 18.67 -12.63
C SER A 117 -14.40 17.79 -13.78
N PRO A 118 -13.70 16.69 -14.11
CA PRO A 118 -14.12 15.77 -15.16
C PRO A 118 -15.38 14.96 -14.79
N SER A 119 -15.75 14.92 -13.50
CA SER A 119 -16.87 14.13 -12.95
C SER A 119 -18.17 14.26 -13.75
N SER A 120 -18.56 15.49 -14.12
CA SER A 120 -19.81 15.75 -14.86
C SER A 120 -19.83 15.14 -16.27
N ARG A 121 -18.66 15.03 -16.91
CA ARG A 121 -18.52 14.42 -18.26
C ARG A 121 -18.74 12.92 -18.18
N PHE A 122 -18.16 12.26 -17.17
CA PHE A 122 -18.36 10.84 -16.93
C PHE A 122 -19.80 10.52 -16.50
N ALA A 123 -20.43 11.37 -15.69
CA ALA A 123 -21.84 11.21 -15.31
C ALA A 123 -22.78 11.27 -16.53
N THR A 124 -22.48 12.13 -17.51
CA THR A 124 -23.24 12.18 -18.78
C THR A 124 -23.15 10.87 -19.54
N MET A 125 -21.95 10.27 -19.60
CA MET A 125 -21.75 8.97 -20.24
C MET A 125 -22.45 7.84 -19.47
N GLU A 126 -22.34 7.80 -18.14
CA GLU A 126 -23.05 6.83 -17.29
C GLU A 126 -24.55 6.82 -17.62
N THR A 127 -25.17 8.00 -17.66
CA THR A 127 -26.61 8.12 -17.92
C THR A 127 -26.94 7.64 -19.33
N ALA A 128 -26.08 7.91 -20.31
CA ALA A 128 -26.25 7.42 -21.68
C ALA A 128 -26.13 5.88 -21.75
N LEU A 129 -25.17 5.29 -21.04
CA LEU A 129 -24.98 3.83 -20.96
C LEU A 129 -26.19 3.16 -20.32
N ASN A 130 -26.69 3.71 -19.20
CA ASN A 130 -27.85 3.18 -18.50
C ASN A 130 -29.13 3.22 -19.35
N HIS A 131 -29.33 4.28 -20.15
CA HIS A 131 -30.46 4.38 -21.09
C HIS A 131 -30.46 3.32 -22.21
N THR A 132 -29.34 2.63 -22.46
CA THR A 132 -29.31 1.53 -23.44
C THR A 132 -30.08 0.30 -22.96
N GLY A 133 -30.30 0.16 -21.65
CA GLY A 133 -30.88 -1.03 -21.03
C GLY A 133 -29.98 -2.26 -21.06
N ARG A 134 -28.70 -2.10 -21.44
CA ARG A 134 -27.68 -3.17 -21.41
C ARG A 134 -26.79 -2.97 -20.18
N GLU A 135 -26.47 -4.07 -19.50
CA GLU A 135 -25.44 -4.07 -18.46
C GLU A 135 -24.06 -3.86 -19.10
N ILE A 136 -23.44 -2.72 -18.78
CA ILE A 136 -22.13 -2.31 -19.29
C ILE A 136 -21.27 -1.92 -18.10
N LEU A 137 -20.14 -2.60 -17.92
CA LEU A 137 -19.12 -2.19 -16.96
C LEU A 137 -18.51 -0.87 -17.45
N PHE A 138 -18.56 0.16 -16.62
CA PHE A 138 -18.02 1.47 -16.96
C PHE A 138 -16.70 1.73 -16.23
N ALA A 139 -15.60 1.72 -16.99
CA ALA A 139 -14.26 2.02 -16.53
C ALA A 139 -13.90 3.48 -16.88
N ILE A 140 -13.71 4.30 -15.85
CA ILE A 140 -13.38 5.72 -15.95
C ILE A 140 -11.85 5.87 -16.07
N CYS A 141 -11.41 6.73 -16.98
CA CYS A 141 -9.98 6.99 -17.21
C CYS A 141 -9.74 8.50 -17.31
N GLU A 142 -9.55 9.15 -16.16
CA GLU A 142 -9.07 10.55 -16.09
C GLU A 142 -7.77 10.69 -15.29
N TRP A 143 -7.12 9.56 -14.99
CA TRP A 143 -5.75 9.49 -14.45
C TRP A 143 -5.56 9.97 -13.01
N GLY A 144 -6.63 10.05 -12.23
CA GLY A 144 -6.57 10.52 -10.85
C GLY A 144 -6.78 12.04 -10.71
N VAL A 145 -7.01 12.74 -11.82
CA VAL A 145 -7.33 14.17 -11.87
C VAL A 145 -8.57 14.45 -11.04
N ASP A 146 -8.41 15.33 -10.04
CA ASP A 146 -9.48 15.66 -9.10
C ASP A 146 -9.96 14.49 -8.24
N PHE A 147 -9.04 13.61 -7.83
CA PHE A 147 -9.26 12.54 -6.86
C PHE A 147 -10.56 11.74 -7.11
N PRO A 148 -10.64 10.97 -8.22
CA PRO A 148 -11.84 10.23 -8.64
C PRO A 148 -12.45 9.34 -7.57
N SER A 149 -11.65 8.82 -6.63
CA SER A 149 -12.14 8.03 -5.50
C SER A 149 -13.24 8.74 -4.68
N ALA A 150 -13.29 10.08 -4.69
CA ALA A 150 -14.35 10.83 -4.01
C ALA A 150 -15.68 10.93 -4.78
N TRP A 151 -15.72 10.72 -6.10
CA TRP A 151 -16.92 10.96 -6.92
C TRP A 151 -17.27 9.81 -7.89
N ALA A 152 -16.28 9.13 -8.45
CA ALA A 152 -16.43 8.04 -9.41
C ALA A 152 -17.25 6.84 -8.90
N PRO A 153 -17.20 6.43 -7.60
CA PRO A 153 -17.97 5.30 -7.12
C PRO A 153 -19.49 5.39 -7.36
N SER A 154 -20.02 6.61 -7.50
CA SER A 154 -21.45 6.84 -7.73
C SER A 154 -21.88 6.71 -9.20
N ILE A 155 -20.94 6.70 -10.14
CA ILE A 155 -21.21 6.79 -11.59
C ILE A 155 -20.37 5.83 -12.44
N GLY A 156 -19.49 5.03 -11.85
CA GLY A 156 -18.64 4.08 -12.58
C GLY A 156 -18.28 2.88 -11.72
N ASN A 157 -17.72 1.85 -12.34
CA ASN A 157 -17.33 0.63 -11.65
C ASN A 157 -15.83 0.59 -11.31
N THR A 158 -15.02 1.20 -12.16
CA THR A 158 -13.59 1.37 -11.91
C THR A 158 -13.16 2.77 -12.34
N TRP A 159 -12.08 3.29 -11.75
CA TRP A 159 -11.50 4.57 -12.14
C TRP A 159 -9.99 4.57 -12.03
N ARG A 160 -9.31 5.00 -13.09
CA ARG A 160 -7.84 5.17 -13.09
C ARG A 160 -7.45 6.21 -12.07
N ILE A 161 -6.58 5.85 -11.13
CA ILE A 161 -6.08 6.78 -10.10
C ILE A 161 -4.67 7.28 -10.40
N THR A 162 -4.12 6.90 -11.54
CA THR A 162 -2.73 7.16 -11.95
C THR A 162 -2.64 7.52 -13.43
N ASN A 163 -1.60 8.26 -13.79
CA ASN A 163 -1.11 8.31 -15.16
C ASN A 163 -0.69 6.93 -15.65
N ASP A 164 -0.65 6.77 -16.96
CA ASP A 164 -0.35 5.49 -17.60
C ASP A 164 0.92 4.83 -17.03
N ILE A 165 0.83 3.50 -16.91
CA ILE A 165 1.98 2.66 -16.68
C ILE A 165 2.90 2.79 -17.89
N ILE A 166 4.20 2.86 -17.65
CA ILE A 166 5.20 2.88 -18.71
C ILE A 166 6.15 1.69 -18.55
N ARG A 167 6.97 1.46 -19.57
CA ARG A 167 7.87 0.30 -19.66
C ARG A 167 9.13 0.43 -18.77
N GLU A 168 8.96 0.84 -17.52
CA GLU A 168 10.03 1.13 -16.55
C GLU A 168 9.68 0.60 -15.15
N TRP A 169 10.59 -0.10 -14.47
CA TRP A 169 10.31 -0.73 -13.16
C TRP A 169 9.84 0.28 -12.09
N THR A 170 10.41 1.49 -12.10
CA THR A 170 10.07 2.53 -11.14
C THR A 170 8.59 2.94 -11.18
N THR A 171 7.90 2.68 -12.29
CA THR A 171 6.46 2.93 -12.41
C THR A 171 5.64 2.12 -11.39
N VAL A 172 6.08 0.92 -11.02
CA VAL A 172 5.37 0.05 -10.07
C VAL A 172 5.34 0.72 -8.69
N TYR A 173 6.50 1.23 -8.27
CA TYR A 173 6.65 1.99 -7.02
C TYR A 173 5.87 3.32 -7.06
N ARG A 174 5.95 4.05 -8.16
CA ARG A 174 5.20 5.31 -8.38
C ARG A 174 3.69 5.13 -8.20
N GLN A 175 3.14 4.12 -8.87
CA GLN A 175 1.70 3.88 -8.87
C GLN A 175 1.21 3.40 -7.51
N ILE A 176 1.96 2.53 -6.83
CA ILE A 176 1.55 2.05 -5.52
C ILE A 176 1.63 3.15 -4.45
N ASN A 177 2.55 4.11 -4.56
CA ASN A 177 2.55 5.29 -3.68
C ASN A 177 1.36 6.23 -3.95
N GLN A 178 0.87 6.32 -5.18
CA GLN A 178 -0.35 7.07 -5.52
C GLN A 178 -1.62 6.38 -5.01
N PHE A 179 -1.57 5.05 -4.93
CA PHE A 179 -2.65 4.25 -4.37
C PHE A 179 -2.86 4.46 -2.87
N VAL A 180 -1.79 4.61 -2.08
CA VAL A 180 -1.83 4.70 -0.60
C VAL A 180 -2.97 5.56 -0.04
N PRO A 181 -3.18 6.82 -0.45
CA PRO A 181 -4.25 7.63 0.13
C PRO A 181 -5.66 7.12 -0.22
N SER A 182 -5.83 6.36 -1.29
CA SER A 182 -7.12 5.90 -1.80
C SER A 182 -7.50 4.47 -1.40
N SER A 183 -6.62 3.73 -0.72
CA SER A 183 -6.80 2.30 -0.43
C SER A 183 -8.14 1.94 0.23
N SER A 184 -8.61 2.79 1.14
CA SER A 184 -9.88 2.60 1.85
C SER A 184 -11.14 2.78 1.00
N PHE A 185 -11.02 3.21 -0.26
CA PHE A 185 -12.17 3.38 -1.17
C PHE A 185 -12.49 2.12 -1.97
N ALA A 186 -11.60 1.11 -1.97
CA ALA A 186 -11.88 -0.17 -2.61
C ALA A 186 -13.11 -0.84 -1.98
N GLY A 187 -13.99 -1.38 -2.81
CA GLY A 187 -15.17 -2.11 -2.35
C GLY A 187 -16.00 -2.67 -3.49
N HIS A 188 -17.02 -3.45 -3.17
CA HIS A 188 -17.85 -4.11 -4.18
C HIS A 188 -18.44 -3.13 -5.20
N GLY A 189 -18.11 -3.37 -6.47
CA GLY A 189 -18.57 -2.55 -7.59
C GLY A 189 -17.84 -1.23 -7.77
N GLN A 190 -16.80 -0.95 -6.98
CA GLN A 190 -16.08 0.32 -6.98
C GLN A 190 -14.56 0.09 -6.77
N TRP A 191 -13.78 0.15 -7.85
CA TRP A 191 -12.35 -0.21 -7.81
C TRP A 191 -11.46 0.87 -8.39
N HIS A 192 -10.40 1.23 -7.67
CA HIS A 192 -9.32 2.02 -8.27
C HIS A 192 -8.60 1.16 -9.31
N ASP A 193 -8.19 1.80 -10.39
CA ASP A 193 -7.48 1.19 -11.49
C ASP A 193 -6.04 1.73 -11.52
N LEU A 194 -5.09 0.82 -11.27
CA LEU A 194 -3.65 1.07 -11.32
C LEU A 194 -3.08 0.87 -12.73
N ASP A 195 -3.94 0.95 -13.74
CA ASP A 195 -3.64 0.68 -15.14
C ASP A 195 -3.33 -0.80 -15.45
N MET A 196 -3.17 -1.08 -16.74
CA MET A 196 -2.93 -2.39 -17.29
C MET A 196 -1.63 -3.06 -16.79
N LEU A 197 -1.63 -4.39 -16.85
CA LEU A 197 -0.49 -5.22 -16.48
C LEU A 197 0.57 -5.23 -17.59
N GLU A 198 1.83 -5.04 -17.20
CA GLU A 198 3.02 -5.18 -18.06
C GLU A 198 3.58 -6.62 -18.09
N VAL A 199 2.95 -7.54 -17.37
CA VAL A 199 3.33 -8.96 -17.34
C VAL A 199 3.26 -9.56 -18.74
N GLY A 200 4.39 -10.07 -19.25
CA GLY A 200 4.51 -10.66 -20.58
C GLY A 200 4.99 -9.71 -21.68
N ASN A 201 5.20 -8.42 -21.38
CA ASN A 201 5.77 -7.46 -22.35
C ASN A 201 7.30 -7.54 -22.47
N ASN A 202 7.93 -8.48 -21.76
CA ASN A 202 9.37 -8.75 -21.81
C ASN A 202 10.22 -7.52 -21.45
N ILE A 203 9.78 -6.77 -20.44
CA ILE A 203 10.47 -5.61 -19.87
C ILE A 203 10.91 -5.82 -18.42
N PHE A 204 10.21 -6.69 -17.71
CA PHE A 204 10.46 -7.03 -16.31
C PHE A 204 11.08 -8.42 -16.23
N THR A 205 11.96 -8.61 -15.25
CA THR A 205 12.38 -9.91 -14.78
C THR A 205 11.17 -10.68 -14.22
N ASN A 206 11.31 -11.99 -14.07
CA ASN A 206 10.22 -12.80 -13.50
C ASN A 206 9.83 -12.36 -12.09
N ALA A 207 10.81 -11.97 -11.26
CA ALA A 207 10.56 -11.45 -9.91
C ALA A 207 9.79 -10.11 -9.92
N GLU A 208 10.16 -9.20 -10.83
CA GLU A 208 9.43 -7.94 -11.03
C GLU A 208 8.00 -8.17 -11.53
N GLU A 209 7.77 -9.10 -12.47
CA GLU A 209 6.42 -9.47 -12.91
C GLU A 209 5.58 -10.05 -11.77
N GLN A 210 6.17 -10.90 -10.92
CA GLN A 210 5.50 -11.43 -9.72
C GLN A 210 5.13 -10.32 -8.75
N THR A 211 6.06 -9.40 -8.45
CA THR A 211 5.81 -8.26 -7.57
C THR A 211 4.72 -7.34 -8.12
N HIS A 212 4.81 -6.96 -9.39
CA HIS A 212 3.81 -6.13 -10.06
C HIS A 212 2.42 -6.78 -10.03
N PHE A 213 2.30 -8.05 -10.42
CA PHE A 213 1.03 -8.76 -10.40
C PHE A 213 0.46 -8.90 -8.98
N SER A 214 1.32 -9.16 -7.99
CA SER A 214 0.93 -9.29 -6.58
C SER A 214 0.37 -7.98 -6.04
N LEU A 215 1.06 -6.86 -6.27
CA LEU A 215 0.62 -5.55 -5.80
C LEU A 215 -0.71 -5.14 -6.44
N TRP A 216 -0.90 -5.34 -7.74
CA TRP A 216 -2.18 -5.07 -8.41
C TRP A 216 -3.30 -5.94 -7.84
N ALA A 217 -3.00 -7.21 -7.59
CA ALA A 217 -3.95 -8.16 -7.04
C ALA A 217 -4.39 -7.78 -5.62
N ILE A 218 -3.46 -7.53 -4.70
CA ILE A 218 -3.81 -7.23 -3.30
C ILE A 218 -4.42 -5.83 -3.14
N SER A 219 -4.12 -4.90 -4.03
CA SER A 219 -4.82 -3.60 -4.09
C SER A 219 -6.24 -3.74 -4.62
N LYS A 220 -6.62 -4.82 -5.29
CA LYS A 220 -7.93 -5.00 -5.97
C LYS A 220 -8.09 -4.19 -7.25
N SER A 221 -6.95 -3.84 -7.88
CA SER A 221 -6.94 -3.23 -9.20
C SER A 221 -7.52 -4.20 -10.25
N PRO A 222 -8.17 -3.72 -11.32
CA PRO A 222 -8.49 -4.54 -12.47
C PRO A 222 -7.25 -5.24 -13.02
N LEU A 223 -7.29 -6.58 -13.11
CA LEU A 223 -6.23 -7.36 -13.76
C LEU A 223 -6.50 -7.39 -15.27
N ILE A 224 -6.02 -6.37 -15.98
CA ILE A 224 -6.13 -6.24 -17.44
C ILE A 224 -4.77 -6.50 -18.07
N ILE A 225 -4.63 -7.55 -18.89
CA ILE A 225 -3.38 -7.90 -19.57
C ILE A 225 -3.12 -6.89 -20.69
N GLY A 226 -1.96 -6.22 -20.66
CA GLY A 226 -1.49 -5.31 -21.72
C GLY A 226 -0.53 -5.95 -22.73
N ALA A 227 -0.13 -7.21 -22.52
CA ALA A 227 0.82 -7.91 -23.38
C ALA A 227 0.19 -8.54 -24.63
N ALA A 228 0.99 -8.67 -25.70
CA ALA A 228 0.62 -9.53 -26.83
C ALA A 228 0.68 -11.01 -26.43
N LEU A 229 -0.50 -11.63 -26.34
CA LEU A 229 -0.63 -13.07 -26.09
C LEU A 229 -0.24 -13.87 -27.34
N LYS A 230 -0.75 -13.43 -28.50
CA LYS A 230 -0.45 -14.06 -29.79
C LYS A 230 -0.70 -13.12 -30.96
N ASP A 231 0.30 -12.96 -31.80
CA ASP A 231 0.16 -12.42 -33.16
C ASP A 231 1.13 -13.13 -34.15
N LYS A 232 1.40 -12.48 -35.28
CA LYS A 232 2.30 -12.98 -36.33
C LYS A 232 3.77 -13.09 -35.88
N TYR A 233 4.22 -12.21 -35.00
CA TYR A 233 5.61 -12.06 -34.57
C TYR A 233 5.84 -12.42 -33.11
N THR A 234 4.81 -12.26 -32.28
CA THR A 234 4.90 -12.37 -30.83
C THR A 234 4.04 -13.51 -30.30
N THR A 235 4.55 -14.21 -29.30
CA THR A 235 3.80 -15.16 -28.47
C THR A 235 4.30 -14.97 -27.04
N ILE A 236 3.36 -14.78 -26.10
CA ILE A 236 3.71 -14.59 -24.70
C ILE A 236 4.50 -15.79 -24.17
N ASN A 237 5.49 -15.53 -23.32
CA ASN A 237 6.31 -16.57 -22.73
C ASN A 237 5.56 -17.36 -21.64
N ALA A 238 5.99 -18.60 -21.40
CA ALA A 238 5.31 -19.51 -20.47
C ALA A 238 5.37 -19.05 -19.00
N SER A 239 6.46 -18.40 -18.58
CA SER A 239 6.60 -17.89 -17.20
C SER A 239 5.61 -16.77 -16.89
N SER A 240 5.40 -15.83 -17.82
CA SER A 240 4.41 -14.76 -17.67
C SER A 240 2.98 -15.31 -17.71
N VAL A 241 2.70 -16.33 -18.55
CA VAL A 241 1.41 -17.03 -18.52
C VAL A 241 1.18 -17.73 -17.18
N ALA A 242 2.22 -18.32 -16.57
CA ALA A 242 2.11 -18.94 -15.25
C ALA A 242 1.79 -17.91 -14.16
N ILE A 243 2.41 -16.72 -14.20
CA ILE A 243 2.06 -15.59 -13.31
C ILE A 243 0.60 -15.19 -13.49
N LEU A 244 0.19 -14.92 -14.74
CA LEU A 244 -1.17 -14.53 -15.06
C LEU A 244 -2.21 -15.60 -14.73
N ARG A 245 -1.83 -16.86 -14.55
CA ARG A 245 -2.75 -17.96 -14.19
C ARG A 245 -2.68 -18.36 -12.72
N ASN A 246 -1.90 -17.66 -11.90
CA ASN A 246 -1.78 -18.02 -10.49
C ASN A 246 -3.11 -17.76 -9.77
N THR A 247 -3.84 -18.84 -9.48
CA THR A 247 -5.19 -18.78 -8.90
C THR A 247 -5.20 -18.29 -7.46
N ALA A 248 -4.10 -18.44 -6.71
CA ALA A 248 -4.01 -17.88 -5.36
C ALA A 248 -3.96 -16.35 -5.42
N VAL A 249 -3.08 -15.80 -6.26
CA VAL A 249 -2.96 -14.34 -6.44
C VAL A 249 -4.24 -13.73 -7.00
N ILE A 250 -4.84 -14.36 -8.01
CA ILE A 250 -6.17 -13.96 -8.52
C ILE A 250 -7.23 -14.06 -7.43
N GLY A 251 -7.19 -15.11 -6.61
CA GLY A 251 -8.10 -15.30 -5.48
C GLY A 251 -8.03 -14.15 -4.47
N TYR A 252 -6.87 -13.54 -4.25
CA TYR A 252 -6.75 -12.34 -3.41
C TYR A 252 -7.38 -11.12 -4.07
N ASN A 253 -7.26 -10.97 -5.39
CA ASN A 253 -7.90 -9.89 -6.14
C ASN A 253 -9.43 -10.04 -6.17
N GLN A 254 -9.91 -11.27 -6.29
CA GLN A 254 -11.33 -11.63 -6.39
C GLN A 254 -11.96 -11.98 -5.04
N ASP A 255 -11.28 -11.69 -3.94
CA ASP A 255 -11.74 -12.04 -2.60
C ASP A 255 -13.06 -11.35 -2.26
N SER A 256 -14.00 -12.10 -1.67
CA SER A 256 -15.35 -11.61 -1.42
C SER A 256 -15.46 -10.56 -0.33
N LEU A 257 -14.40 -10.28 0.43
CA LEU A 257 -14.38 -9.16 1.38
C LEU A 257 -14.23 -7.82 0.64
N GLY A 258 -13.57 -7.82 -0.51
CA GLY A 258 -13.38 -6.61 -1.31
C GLY A 258 -12.51 -5.53 -0.69
N GLU A 259 -11.73 -5.86 0.35
CA GLU A 259 -10.85 -4.91 1.05
C GLU A 259 -9.43 -4.94 0.46
N ALA A 260 -8.91 -3.78 0.08
CA ALA A 260 -7.54 -3.65 -0.41
C ALA A 260 -6.49 -3.74 0.71
N ALA A 261 -5.30 -4.24 0.37
CA ALA A 261 -4.15 -4.16 1.25
C ALA A 261 -3.65 -2.70 1.40
N ASN A 262 -3.06 -2.40 2.55
CA ASN A 262 -2.51 -1.08 2.88
C ASN A 262 -0.99 -1.19 3.10
N LEU A 263 -0.26 -0.11 2.83
CA LEU A 263 1.13 0.03 3.28
C LEU A 263 1.14 0.13 4.80
N THR A 264 1.68 -0.87 5.49
CA THR A 264 1.71 -0.89 6.96
C THR A 264 3.07 -0.51 7.52
N ARG A 265 4.14 -0.78 6.77
CA ARG A 265 5.51 -0.47 7.17
C ARG A 265 6.40 -0.20 5.96
N ARG A 266 7.31 0.76 6.10
CA ARG A 266 8.37 1.04 5.15
C ARG A 266 9.71 1.14 5.88
N TYR A 267 10.69 0.37 5.43
CA TYR A 267 12.08 0.45 5.87
C TYR A 267 12.86 1.12 4.75
N THR A 268 12.79 2.45 4.68
CA THR A 268 13.33 3.25 3.58
C THR A 268 14.81 2.98 3.30
N GLU A 269 15.62 2.83 4.34
CA GLU A 269 17.05 2.55 4.19
C GLU A 269 17.33 1.10 3.76
N ASP A 270 16.46 0.17 4.12
CA ASP A 270 16.59 -1.24 3.71
C ASP A 270 15.94 -1.50 2.34
N GLY A 271 15.25 -0.52 1.75
CA GLY A 271 14.51 -0.66 0.50
C GLY A 271 13.38 -1.69 0.57
N LEU A 272 12.67 -1.75 1.70
CA LEU A 272 11.64 -2.75 1.96
C LEU A 272 10.29 -2.12 2.30
N ASP A 273 9.22 -2.65 1.73
CA ASP A 273 7.84 -2.32 2.10
C ASP A 273 7.07 -3.55 2.58
N VAL A 274 6.17 -3.33 3.53
CA VAL A 274 5.19 -4.31 3.98
C VAL A 274 3.79 -3.79 3.64
N TRP A 275 3.06 -4.59 2.86
CA TRP A 275 1.66 -4.39 2.54
C TRP A 275 0.85 -5.50 3.15
N ALA A 276 -0.30 -5.19 3.76
CA ALA A 276 -1.18 -6.21 4.30
C ALA A 276 -2.65 -5.82 4.23
N GLY A 277 -3.52 -6.81 4.08
CA GLY A 277 -4.97 -6.63 4.03
C GLY A 277 -5.73 -7.88 4.46
N SER A 278 -6.92 -7.66 5.01
CA SER A 278 -7.84 -8.74 5.36
C SER A 278 -8.37 -9.41 4.10
N LEU A 279 -8.68 -10.70 4.23
CA LEU A 279 -9.39 -11.49 3.24
C LEU A 279 -10.58 -12.19 3.91
N SER A 280 -11.54 -12.62 3.09
CA SER A 280 -12.69 -13.40 3.53
C SER A 280 -12.28 -14.66 4.30
N GLY A 281 -13.09 -15.05 5.28
CA GLY A 281 -12.84 -16.21 6.13
C GLY A 281 -11.79 -16.00 7.22
N GLY A 282 -11.49 -14.75 7.59
CA GLY A 282 -10.51 -14.42 8.63
C GLY A 282 -9.05 -14.64 8.21
N ARG A 283 -8.81 -14.72 6.90
CA ARG A 283 -7.47 -14.81 6.32
C ARG A 283 -6.85 -13.42 6.21
N THR A 284 -5.53 -13.35 6.05
CA THR A 284 -4.79 -12.12 5.80
C THR A 284 -3.80 -12.35 4.67
N VAL A 285 -3.71 -11.42 3.72
CA VAL A 285 -2.63 -11.40 2.74
C VAL A 285 -1.58 -10.39 3.16
N ALA A 286 -0.31 -10.74 3.06
CA ALA A 286 0.82 -9.85 3.29
C ALA A 286 1.84 -9.96 2.16
N ALA A 287 2.33 -8.82 1.67
CA ALA A 287 3.41 -8.74 0.70
C ALA A 287 4.60 -8.00 1.31
N PHE A 288 5.76 -8.66 1.35
CA PHE A 288 7.02 -8.05 1.74
C PHE A 288 7.87 -7.84 0.48
N VAL A 289 8.00 -6.58 0.09
CA VAL A 289 8.53 -6.18 -1.22
C VAL A 289 9.95 -5.67 -1.07
N ASN A 290 10.87 -6.22 -1.85
CA ASN A 290 12.24 -5.76 -1.96
C ASN A 290 12.40 -4.81 -3.15
N TRP A 291 12.63 -3.54 -2.90
CA TRP A 291 12.86 -2.52 -3.93
C TRP A 291 14.34 -2.41 -4.36
N ASN A 292 15.24 -3.20 -3.77
CA ASN A 292 16.66 -3.16 -4.10
C ASN A 292 17.00 -3.98 -5.35
N ASN A 293 18.07 -3.56 -6.02
CA ASN A 293 18.70 -4.28 -7.14
C ASN A 293 19.42 -5.59 -6.72
N ALA A 294 19.40 -5.94 -5.43
CA ALA A 294 20.04 -7.13 -4.90
C ALA A 294 19.05 -7.98 -4.10
N THR A 295 19.23 -9.29 -4.15
CA THR A 295 18.51 -10.24 -3.29
C THR A 295 18.86 -9.99 -1.83
N ILE A 296 17.83 -9.95 -0.98
CA ILE A 296 17.99 -9.89 0.46
C ILE A 296 17.88 -11.32 0.99
N HIS A 297 18.98 -11.85 1.50
CA HIS A 297 19.01 -13.17 2.13
C HIS A 297 18.55 -13.08 3.58
N GLN A 298 17.76 -14.06 4.01
CA GLN A 298 17.22 -14.13 5.38
C GLN A 298 16.50 -12.84 5.81
N ALA A 299 15.74 -12.24 4.88
CA ALA A 299 14.91 -11.09 5.16
C ALA A 299 13.87 -11.45 6.23
N GLN A 300 13.69 -10.56 7.21
CA GLN A 300 12.82 -10.80 8.36
C GLN A 300 11.54 -9.98 8.23
N LEU A 301 10.42 -10.66 7.98
CA LEU A 301 9.10 -10.07 8.05
C LEU A 301 8.54 -10.28 9.46
N ASN A 302 8.44 -9.21 10.25
CA ASN A 302 7.79 -9.28 11.55
C ASN A 302 6.28 -9.10 11.37
N PHE A 303 5.50 -10.10 11.77
CA PHE A 303 4.04 -10.03 11.67
C PHE A 303 3.42 -8.86 12.45
N PRO A 304 3.99 -8.43 13.60
CA PRO A 304 3.47 -7.27 14.32
C PRO A 304 3.48 -5.96 13.54
N ASP A 305 4.32 -5.82 12.50
CA ASP A 305 4.35 -4.66 11.60
C ASP A 305 3.09 -4.56 10.72
N PHE A 306 2.22 -5.58 10.73
CA PHE A 306 0.89 -5.54 10.11
C PHE A 306 -0.21 -6.09 11.03
N GLY A 307 0.00 -6.04 12.34
CA GLY A 307 -1.06 -6.29 13.32
C GLY A 307 -1.29 -7.76 13.70
N ILE A 308 -0.42 -8.69 13.28
CA ILE A 308 -0.50 -10.12 13.62
C ILE A 308 0.66 -10.53 14.53
N GLN A 309 0.44 -11.40 15.50
CA GLN A 309 1.50 -11.95 16.36
C GLN A 309 2.00 -13.31 15.88
N SER A 310 1.09 -14.16 15.42
CA SER A 310 1.35 -15.51 14.92
C SER A 310 0.27 -15.93 13.92
N ALA A 311 0.58 -16.96 13.14
CA ALA A 311 -0.36 -17.65 12.26
C ALA A 311 -0.13 -19.16 12.33
N THR A 312 -1.20 -19.93 12.53
CA THR A 312 -1.12 -21.40 12.53
C THR A 312 -0.76 -21.95 11.16
N ALA A 313 -1.20 -21.31 10.07
CA ALA A 313 -0.77 -21.67 8.72
C ALA A 313 -0.40 -20.43 7.89
N VAL A 314 0.72 -20.55 7.20
CA VAL A 314 1.28 -19.54 6.29
C VAL A 314 1.58 -20.21 4.95
N TYR A 315 0.99 -19.70 3.87
CA TYR A 315 1.26 -20.12 2.51
C TYR A 315 2.04 -19.05 1.75
N ASP A 316 3.28 -19.36 1.39
CA ASP A 316 4.12 -18.56 0.51
C ASP A 316 3.81 -18.92 -0.95
N VAL A 317 3.16 -17.99 -1.63
CA VAL A 317 2.48 -18.24 -2.90
C VAL A 317 3.44 -18.45 -4.06
N TRP A 318 4.53 -17.67 -4.11
CA TRP A 318 5.46 -17.74 -5.24
C TRP A 318 6.49 -18.87 -5.09
N ASN A 319 6.78 -19.28 -3.84
CA ASN A 319 7.63 -20.44 -3.57
C ASN A 319 6.84 -21.76 -3.41
N ASP A 320 5.51 -21.71 -3.48
CA ASP A 320 4.59 -22.84 -3.24
C ASP A 320 4.92 -23.58 -1.93
N LYS A 321 5.10 -22.82 -0.85
CA LYS A 321 5.58 -23.35 0.43
C LYS A 321 4.56 -23.11 1.54
N ASN A 322 4.09 -24.20 2.13
CA ASN A 322 3.29 -24.17 3.34
C ASN A 322 4.20 -24.25 4.58
N SER A 323 3.93 -23.40 5.56
CA SER A 323 4.57 -23.41 6.87
C SER A 323 3.51 -23.34 7.96
N SER A 324 3.79 -23.94 9.11
CA SER A 324 2.84 -24.02 10.23
C SER A 324 3.41 -23.40 11.49
N ASP A 325 2.53 -22.95 12.37
CA ASP A 325 2.84 -22.44 13.71
C ASP A 325 3.92 -21.34 13.69
N ILE A 326 3.80 -20.44 12.72
CA ILE A 326 4.73 -19.31 12.58
C ILE A 326 4.41 -18.31 13.67
N LYS A 327 5.44 -18.02 14.46
CA LYS A 327 5.40 -17.06 15.56
C LYS A 327 5.50 -15.62 15.00
N THR A 328 6.31 -14.81 15.67
CA THR A 328 6.46 -13.36 15.46
C THR A 328 7.07 -12.97 14.12
N THR A 329 7.93 -13.80 13.56
CA THR A 329 8.75 -13.44 12.39
C THR A 329 8.77 -14.59 11.40
N TYR A 330 8.58 -14.26 10.12
CA TYR A 330 8.84 -15.15 9.00
C TYR A 330 10.15 -14.75 8.31
N ILE A 331 11.01 -15.72 8.04
CA ILE A 331 12.33 -15.50 7.45
C ILE A 331 12.40 -16.18 6.10
N SER A 332 12.75 -15.42 5.06
CA SER A 332 12.96 -15.94 3.71
C SER A 332 13.94 -15.08 2.93
N ASP A 333 14.51 -15.66 1.89
CA ASP A 333 15.20 -14.88 0.87
C ASP A 333 14.14 -14.16 0.00
N VAL A 334 14.40 -12.90 -0.34
CA VAL A 334 13.55 -12.09 -1.23
C VAL A 334 14.42 -11.62 -2.41
N PRO A 335 14.16 -12.09 -3.64
CA PRO A 335 14.93 -11.70 -4.82
C PRO A 335 15.02 -10.18 -5.01
N ALA A 336 16.03 -9.72 -5.75
CA ALA A 336 16.06 -8.33 -6.24
C ALA A 336 14.73 -8.01 -6.94
N HIS A 337 14.10 -6.90 -6.54
CA HIS A 337 12.78 -6.47 -7.04
C HIS A 337 11.64 -7.50 -6.84
N GLY A 338 11.88 -8.52 -6.01
CA GLY A 338 10.94 -9.59 -5.72
C GLY A 338 10.00 -9.28 -4.56
N THR A 339 9.00 -10.12 -4.40
CA THR A 339 8.06 -10.05 -3.28
C THR A 339 7.92 -11.42 -2.63
N LEU A 340 7.90 -11.43 -1.30
CA LEU A 340 7.37 -12.54 -0.52
C LEU A 340 5.88 -12.28 -0.32
N LEU A 341 5.02 -13.05 -1.00
CA LEU A 341 3.57 -12.95 -0.90
C LEU A 341 3.02 -14.10 -0.05
N LEU A 342 2.48 -13.78 1.11
CA LEU A 342 2.00 -14.73 2.10
C LEU A 342 0.48 -14.64 2.25
N GLU A 343 -0.18 -15.77 2.33
CA GLU A 343 -1.50 -15.91 2.95
C GLU A 343 -1.34 -16.47 4.36
N LEU A 344 -1.95 -15.82 5.34
CA LEU A 344 -1.96 -16.21 6.74
C LEU A 344 -3.39 -16.58 7.15
N THR A 345 -3.54 -17.66 7.89
CA THR A 345 -4.82 -18.11 8.43
C THR A 345 -4.68 -18.47 9.91
N GLU A 346 -5.81 -18.45 10.64
CA GLU A 346 -5.84 -18.71 12.08
C GLU A 346 -4.81 -17.84 12.83
N THR A 347 -4.96 -16.53 12.64
CA THR A 347 -3.99 -15.53 13.12
C THR A 347 -4.33 -15.09 14.55
N ALA A 348 -3.29 -14.81 15.33
CA ALA A 348 -3.42 -14.10 16.59
C ALA A 348 -3.10 -12.62 16.38
N LEU A 349 -3.86 -11.72 17.04
CA LEU A 349 -3.58 -10.28 16.98
C LEU A 349 -2.22 -9.95 17.63
N SER A 350 -1.51 -8.98 17.06
CA SER A 350 -0.26 -8.44 17.60
C SER A 350 -0.35 -8.20 19.11
N GLY A 351 0.67 -8.65 19.84
CA GLY A 351 0.69 -8.61 21.30
C GLY A 351 0.05 -9.81 22.01
N THR A 352 -0.55 -10.77 21.29
CA THR A 352 -1.18 -11.97 21.89
C THR A 352 -0.29 -13.20 21.77
N TYR A 353 0.10 -13.79 22.90
CA TYR A 353 1.02 -14.92 22.94
C TYR A 353 0.37 -16.12 23.64
N ASP A 354 0.02 -17.15 22.87
CA ASP A 354 -0.49 -18.41 23.39
C ASP A 354 0.62 -19.18 24.14
N GLY A 355 0.33 -19.62 25.36
CA GLY A 355 1.26 -20.38 26.19
C GLY A 355 1.75 -21.66 25.52
N SER A 356 0.89 -22.36 24.78
CA SER A 356 1.23 -23.61 24.09
C SER A 356 2.22 -23.42 22.94
N LEU A 357 2.25 -22.24 22.33
CA LEU A 357 3.11 -21.92 21.18
C LEU A 357 4.40 -21.20 21.59
N TYR A 358 4.33 -20.27 22.54
CA TYR A 358 5.41 -19.32 22.82
C TYR A 358 6.29 -19.68 24.00
N THR A 359 5.95 -20.71 24.77
CA THR A 359 6.66 -20.98 26.03
C THR A 359 7.61 -22.16 25.95
N THR A 360 8.62 -22.11 26.82
CA THR A 360 9.35 -23.29 27.28
C THR A 360 9.13 -23.43 28.78
N TYR A 361 8.83 -24.64 29.24
CA TYR A 361 8.50 -24.94 30.64
C TYR A 361 9.65 -25.68 31.32
N THR A 362 10.00 -25.23 32.51
CA THR A 362 10.71 -26.01 33.55
C THR A 362 9.93 -25.86 34.86
N ASP A 363 10.01 -26.82 35.78
CA ASP A 363 9.12 -27.01 36.95
C ASP A 363 8.35 -25.77 37.47
N THR A 364 9.01 -24.66 37.75
CA THR A 364 8.40 -23.41 38.25
C THR A 364 8.71 -22.17 37.40
N THR A 365 9.25 -22.34 36.20
CA THR A 365 9.74 -21.24 35.35
C THR A 365 9.22 -21.39 33.94
N ILE A 366 8.48 -20.37 33.51
CA ILE A 366 7.85 -20.28 32.18
C ILE A 366 8.56 -19.17 31.42
N VAL A 367 9.17 -19.50 30.28
CA VAL A 367 9.86 -18.51 29.44
C VAL A 367 9.09 -18.32 28.15
N PHE A 368 8.51 -17.14 27.95
CA PHE A 368 7.98 -16.69 26.66
C PHE A 368 9.13 -16.15 25.80
N THR A 369 9.25 -16.64 24.57
CA THR A 369 10.26 -16.17 23.59
C THR A 369 9.60 -15.39 22.46
N ASN A 370 10.42 -14.75 21.62
CA ASN A 370 9.95 -14.00 20.44
C ASN A 370 8.94 -12.90 20.78
N VAL A 371 9.08 -12.28 21.96
CA VAL A 371 8.21 -11.18 22.37
C VAL A 371 8.64 -9.92 21.60
N TYR A 372 7.72 -9.40 20.80
CA TYR A 372 7.94 -8.21 19.99
C TYR A 372 7.76 -6.94 20.83
N GLY A 373 8.80 -6.10 20.86
CA GLY A 373 8.72 -4.71 21.26
C GLY A 373 8.91 -3.83 20.03
N ILE A 374 7.95 -2.95 19.74
CA ILE A 374 8.04 -2.00 18.62
C ILE A 374 8.97 -0.81 18.93
N THR A 375 9.12 -0.50 20.23
CA THR A 375 9.91 0.61 20.79
C THR A 375 10.68 0.12 22.02
N ASP A 376 11.83 0.73 22.32
CA ASP A 376 12.46 0.53 23.62
C ASP A 376 11.60 1.24 24.67
N SER A 377 10.96 0.52 25.60
CA SER A 377 10.18 1.13 26.68
C SER A 377 10.14 0.27 27.94
N SER A 378 9.99 0.92 29.10
CA SER A 378 9.69 0.28 30.40
C SER A 378 8.19 0.19 30.71
N PHE A 379 7.34 0.59 29.76
CA PHE A 379 5.91 0.81 29.94
C PHE A 379 5.04 -0.10 29.07
N TYR A 380 5.54 -1.27 28.69
CA TYR A 380 4.66 -2.28 28.11
C TYR A 380 3.78 -2.86 29.21
N LEU A 381 2.46 -2.83 29.00
CA LEU A 381 1.54 -3.50 29.90
C LEU A 381 1.53 -4.99 29.56
N LEU A 382 2.17 -5.79 30.40
CA LEU A 382 2.06 -7.24 30.39
C LEU A 382 0.82 -7.64 31.17
N THR A 383 -0.08 -8.39 30.54
CA THR A 383 -1.17 -9.12 31.19
C THR A 383 -0.86 -10.61 31.11
N ILE A 384 -0.90 -11.29 32.25
CA ILE A 384 -0.63 -12.73 32.37
C ILE A 384 -1.96 -13.43 32.62
N HIS A 385 -2.27 -14.42 31.78
CA HIS A 385 -3.48 -15.22 31.86
C HIS A 385 -3.16 -16.57 32.51
N PHE A 386 -3.83 -16.90 33.60
CA PHE A 386 -3.70 -18.19 34.27
C PHE A 386 -4.82 -19.14 33.81
N SER A 387 -4.51 -20.44 33.80
CA SER A 387 -5.45 -21.47 33.34
C SER A 387 -6.65 -21.67 34.27
N SER A 388 -6.57 -21.18 35.51
CA SER A 388 -7.64 -21.24 36.50
C SER A 388 -7.51 -20.09 37.52
N PRO A 389 -8.61 -19.67 38.16
CA PRO A 389 -8.57 -18.68 39.22
C PRO A 389 -7.64 -19.09 40.38
N SER A 390 -6.96 -18.11 40.97
CA SER A 390 -6.06 -18.37 42.11
C SER A 390 -6.84 -18.77 43.37
N ALA A 391 -6.36 -19.81 44.08
CA ALA A 391 -6.95 -20.24 45.34
C ALA A 391 -6.61 -19.34 46.54
N SER A 392 -5.53 -18.56 46.43
CA SER A 392 -5.04 -17.64 47.45
C SER A 392 -4.33 -16.46 46.81
N ASP A 393 -4.01 -15.42 47.57
CA ASP A 393 -3.12 -14.38 47.07
C ASP A 393 -1.73 -14.98 46.80
N GLN A 394 -1.16 -14.65 45.64
CA GLN A 394 0.15 -15.15 45.20
C GLN A 394 1.00 -14.00 44.66
N GLN A 395 2.31 -14.11 44.84
CA GLN A 395 3.29 -13.22 44.23
C GLN A 395 4.30 -14.02 43.42
N PHE A 396 4.69 -13.47 42.28
CA PHE A 396 5.60 -14.12 41.33
C PHE A 396 6.64 -13.14 40.83
N ASN A 397 7.84 -13.66 40.55
CA ASN A 397 8.88 -12.87 39.93
C ASN A 397 8.74 -12.91 38.41
N ILE A 398 8.84 -11.75 37.79
CA ILE A 398 8.84 -11.55 36.35
C ILE A 398 10.19 -10.95 35.97
N SER A 399 10.92 -11.55 35.04
CA SER A 399 12.12 -10.94 34.46
C SER A 399 11.98 -10.83 32.94
N THR A 400 12.66 -9.85 32.34
CA THR A 400 12.67 -9.67 30.90
C THR A 400 14.09 -9.55 30.38
N SER A 401 14.33 -9.89 29.12
CA SER A 401 15.64 -9.72 28.49
C SER A 401 16.13 -8.27 28.43
N ALA A 402 15.24 -7.30 28.62
CA ALA A 402 15.54 -5.87 28.57
C ALA A 402 15.89 -5.26 29.94
N SER A 403 15.95 -6.06 31.02
CA SER A 403 16.31 -5.61 32.36
C SER A 403 17.14 -6.66 33.09
N THR A 404 17.98 -6.21 34.02
CA THR A 404 18.80 -7.10 34.88
C THR A 404 18.11 -7.46 36.21
N GLY A 405 16.96 -6.85 36.50
CA GLY A 405 16.17 -7.09 37.71
C GLY A 405 14.92 -7.92 37.47
N TYR A 406 14.18 -8.17 38.55
CA TYR A 406 12.84 -8.78 38.50
C TYR A 406 11.77 -7.79 38.98
N PHE A 407 10.55 -8.00 38.49
CA PHE A 407 9.34 -7.28 38.84
C PHE A 407 8.41 -8.24 39.58
N ILE A 408 7.63 -7.73 40.55
CA ILE A 408 6.72 -8.56 41.33
C ILE A 408 5.30 -8.38 40.78
N ALA A 409 4.73 -9.45 40.22
CA ALA A 409 3.31 -9.53 39.90
C ALA A 409 2.54 -10.08 41.11
N SER A 410 1.31 -9.63 41.33
CA SER A 410 0.43 -10.12 42.41
C SER A 410 -0.88 -10.61 41.83
N LEU A 411 -1.22 -11.87 42.06
CA LEU A 411 -2.48 -12.47 41.66
C LEU A 411 -3.37 -12.64 42.89
N THR A 412 -4.52 -11.96 42.89
CA THR A 412 -5.47 -11.97 44.01
C THR A 412 -6.27 -13.27 44.00
N ALA A 413 -6.63 -13.78 45.18
CA ALA A 413 -7.52 -14.94 45.30
C ALA A 413 -8.84 -14.72 44.52
N GLY A 414 -9.21 -15.69 43.69
CA GLY A 414 -10.39 -15.64 42.83
C GLY A 414 -10.16 -15.04 41.43
N GLU A 415 -9.02 -14.40 41.17
CA GLU A 415 -8.69 -13.82 39.86
C GLU A 415 -7.95 -14.83 38.96
N SER A 416 -8.13 -14.70 37.65
CA SER A 416 -7.40 -15.47 36.61
C SER A 416 -6.30 -14.66 35.93
N ASP A 417 -6.22 -13.36 36.19
CA ASP A 417 -5.38 -12.44 35.45
C ASP A 417 -4.65 -11.47 36.38
N THR A 418 -3.44 -11.09 35.99
CA THR A 418 -2.71 -9.98 36.61
C THR A 418 -2.01 -9.17 35.54
N SER A 419 -1.87 -7.87 35.76
CA SER A 419 -1.14 -6.99 34.86
C SER A 419 -0.09 -6.17 35.58
N LEU A 420 1.02 -5.91 34.92
CA LEU A 420 2.10 -5.04 35.39
C LEU A 420 2.86 -4.43 34.21
N MET A 421 3.53 -3.31 34.46
CA MET A 421 4.41 -2.70 33.46
C MET A 421 5.76 -3.42 33.47
N ILE A 422 6.27 -3.72 32.26
CA ILE A 422 7.57 -4.37 32.07
C ILE A 422 8.39 -3.64 30.99
N PRO A 423 9.73 -3.78 31.03
CA PRO A 423 10.59 -3.32 29.96
C PRO A 423 10.73 -4.34 28.84
N LEU A 424 10.65 -3.86 27.59
CA LEU A 424 10.98 -4.59 26.38
C LEU A 424 11.81 -3.69 25.45
N SER A 425 12.81 -4.28 24.78
CA SER A 425 13.58 -3.59 23.76
C SER A 425 12.86 -3.59 22.41
N ALA A 426 13.17 -2.62 21.55
CA ALA A 426 12.74 -2.55 20.16
C ALA A 426 13.35 -3.72 19.35
N SER A 427 12.67 -4.88 19.39
CA SER A 427 13.18 -6.14 18.87
C SER A 427 12.05 -7.17 18.80
N ALA A 428 12.13 -8.09 17.84
CA ALA A 428 11.24 -9.25 17.77
C ALA A 428 11.64 -10.38 18.72
N ASN A 429 12.75 -10.25 19.46
CA ASN A 429 13.41 -11.35 20.17
C ASN A 429 13.50 -11.16 21.68
N ASN A 430 12.61 -10.36 22.29
CA ASN A 430 12.60 -10.27 23.75
C ASN A 430 12.15 -11.61 24.37
N THR A 431 12.58 -11.83 25.61
CA THR A 431 12.07 -12.92 26.45
C THR A 431 11.40 -12.36 27.70
N ILE A 432 10.35 -13.05 28.18
CA ILE A 432 9.70 -12.80 29.46
C ILE A 432 9.72 -14.11 30.24
N THR A 433 10.28 -14.08 31.43
CA THR A 433 10.35 -15.24 32.33
C THR A 433 9.43 -15.00 33.52
N ILE A 434 8.55 -15.97 33.79
CA ILE A 434 7.59 -15.95 34.89
C ILE A 434 7.96 -17.10 35.84
N GLU A 435 8.33 -16.76 37.07
CA GLU A 435 8.61 -17.74 38.13
C GLU A 435 7.35 -17.95 38.98
N THR A 436 6.59 -18.99 38.64
CA THR A 436 5.29 -19.29 39.27
C THR A 436 5.05 -20.80 39.36
N PRO A 437 4.45 -21.29 40.45
CA PRO A 437 3.94 -22.66 40.53
C PRO A 437 2.61 -22.84 39.77
N SER A 438 1.97 -21.74 39.33
CA SER A 438 0.65 -21.75 38.71
C SER A 438 0.75 -21.85 37.19
N THR A 439 -0.19 -22.55 36.56
CA THR A 439 -0.18 -22.74 35.10
C THR A 439 -0.64 -21.49 34.36
N VAL A 440 0.23 -20.92 33.52
CA VAL A 440 -0.06 -19.78 32.64
C VAL A 440 -0.55 -20.29 31.29
N SER A 441 -1.72 -19.81 30.84
CA SER A 441 -2.32 -20.13 29.54
C SER A 441 -1.83 -19.22 28.41
N GLY A 442 -1.37 -18.02 28.72
CA GLY A 442 -0.79 -17.09 27.74
C GLY A 442 -0.49 -15.72 28.33
N ILE A 443 0.02 -14.83 27.50
CA ILE A 443 0.23 -13.41 27.87
C ILE A 443 -0.30 -12.48 26.78
N LYS A 444 -0.65 -11.26 27.20
CA LYS A 444 -0.93 -10.14 26.31
C LYS A 444 0.01 -8.97 26.59
N ILE A 445 0.67 -8.47 25.56
CA ILE A 445 1.50 -7.28 25.58
C ILE A 445 0.74 -6.15 24.91
N THR A 446 0.54 -5.05 25.64
CA THR A 446 0.01 -3.80 25.08
C THR A 446 1.14 -2.79 24.95
N ASN A 447 1.25 -2.18 23.77
CA ASN A 447 2.23 -1.12 23.51
C ASN A 447 2.03 0.05 24.48
N PRO A 448 3.12 0.75 24.86
CA PRO A 448 3.01 1.94 25.67
C PRO A 448 2.31 3.07 24.92
N ASP A 449 1.85 4.07 25.67
CA ASP A 449 1.17 5.24 25.11
C ASP A 449 2.09 6.07 24.20
N SER A 450 1.46 6.76 23.24
CA SER A 450 2.16 7.71 22.38
C SER A 450 1.77 9.15 22.70
N THR A 451 2.75 10.05 22.65
CA THR A 451 2.55 11.49 22.86
C THR A 451 2.69 12.23 21.54
N LEU A 452 1.68 13.04 21.19
CA LEU A 452 1.71 13.93 20.02
C LEU A 452 2.53 15.19 20.32
N TYR A 453 3.49 15.48 19.45
CA TYR A 453 4.22 16.74 19.38
C TYR A 453 3.81 17.45 18.09
N PRO A 454 2.92 18.46 18.18
CA PRO A 454 2.46 19.19 17.01
C PRO A 454 3.58 20.06 16.44
N CYS A 455 3.59 20.30 15.13
CA CYS A 455 4.61 21.14 14.48
C CYS A 455 4.67 22.58 15.06
N THR A 456 3.58 23.08 15.64
CA THR A 456 3.51 24.38 16.33
C THR A 456 4.40 24.46 17.57
N SER A 457 4.88 23.33 18.09
CA SER A 457 5.83 23.25 19.20
C SER A 457 7.29 23.21 18.76
N PHE A 458 7.56 23.21 17.44
CA PHE A 458 8.91 23.14 16.89
C PHE A 458 9.38 24.53 16.47
N ALA A 459 10.65 24.84 16.75
CA ALA A 459 11.35 25.99 16.21
C ALA A 459 11.83 25.68 14.79
N THR A 460 11.53 26.55 13.82
CA THR A 460 12.00 26.39 12.44
C THR A 460 13.39 27.01 12.25
N GLY A 461 14.20 26.40 11.41
CA GLY A 461 15.53 26.88 11.01
C GLY A 461 15.76 26.75 9.51
N GLY A 462 16.71 27.53 8.98
CA GLY A 462 16.98 27.58 7.54
C GLY A 462 15.83 28.23 6.77
N ASP A 463 15.37 27.56 5.71
CA ASP A 463 14.24 27.98 4.87
C ASP A 463 12.90 27.36 5.28
N ALA A 464 12.89 26.43 6.24
CA ALA A 464 11.66 25.85 6.76
C ALA A 464 10.78 26.92 7.41
N SER A 465 9.46 26.85 7.20
CA SER A 465 8.52 27.81 7.75
C SER A 465 7.23 27.17 8.24
N LEU A 466 6.77 27.62 9.41
CA LEU A 466 5.50 27.24 10.00
C LEU A 466 4.36 28.06 9.37
N GLY A 467 3.32 27.38 8.91
CA GLY A 467 2.11 27.99 8.35
C GLY A 467 0.84 27.32 8.84
N ALA A 468 -0.24 28.09 8.93
CA ALA A 468 -1.58 27.57 9.16
C ALA A 468 -2.12 26.94 7.86
N CYS A 469 -2.87 25.85 7.99
CA CYS A 469 -3.58 25.23 6.88
C CYS A 469 -5.00 25.78 6.77
N SER A 470 -5.71 25.43 5.68
CA SER A 470 -7.14 25.73 5.57
C SER A 470 -7.95 25.13 6.73
N THR A 471 -9.11 25.71 7.03
CA THR A 471 -9.96 25.23 8.12
C THR A 471 -10.35 23.77 7.90
N GLY A 472 -10.10 22.91 8.91
CA GLY A 472 -10.43 21.49 8.83
C GLY A 472 -9.43 20.64 8.04
N THR A 473 -8.20 21.10 7.83
CA THR A 473 -7.14 20.33 7.18
C THR A 473 -5.89 20.25 8.07
N CYS A 474 -4.82 19.58 7.60
CA CYS A 474 -3.61 19.30 8.38
C CYS A 474 -3.88 18.64 9.74
N HIS A 475 -4.79 17.67 9.75
CA HIS A 475 -5.20 17.00 10.99
C HIS A 475 -4.05 16.20 11.62
N PRO A 476 -3.94 16.18 12.96
CA PRO A 476 -4.84 16.78 13.94
C PRO A 476 -4.48 18.23 14.33
N VAL A 477 -3.48 18.85 13.72
CA VAL A 477 -2.85 20.09 14.22
C VAL A 477 -3.41 21.37 13.61
N GLY A 478 -3.87 21.33 12.35
CA GLY A 478 -4.33 22.50 11.62
C GLY A 478 -3.21 23.41 11.11
N SER A 479 -1.95 22.98 11.21
CA SER A 479 -0.76 23.70 10.77
C SER A 479 0.30 22.73 10.28
N LYS A 480 1.23 23.22 9.47
CA LYS A 480 2.36 22.44 8.96
C LYS A 480 3.63 23.29 8.87
N VAL A 481 4.78 22.64 8.98
CA VAL A 481 6.07 23.21 8.60
C VAL A 481 6.39 22.74 7.20
N GLY A 482 6.45 23.66 6.25
CA GLY A 482 6.83 23.38 4.86
C GLY A 482 8.21 23.93 4.52
N TYR A 483 8.56 23.82 3.24
CA TYR A 483 9.85 24.28 2.68
C TYR A 483 11.07 23.65 3.37
N ILE A 484 10.97 22.37 3.74
CA ILE A 484 12.04 21.63 4.40
C ILE A 484 13.06 21.19 3.32
N SER A 485 13.98 22.08 2.96
CA SER A 485 15.13 21.74 2.12
C SER A 485 16.19 20.94 2.90
N PRO A 486 17.29 20.50 2.27
CA PRO A 486 18.43 19.96 3.01
C PRO A 486 19.03 20.89 4.08
N ASN A 487 18.74 22.19 4.01
CA ASN A 487 19.15 23.19 5.00
C ASN A 487 17.99 23.64 5.92
N GLY A 488 16.76 23.20 5.64
CA GLY A 488 15.55 23.54 6.38
C GLY A 488 15.29 22.54 7.49
N THR A 489 14.92 23.02 8.68
CA THR A 489 14.67 22.16 9.83
C THR A 489 13.50 22.62 10.70
N ALA A 490 12.88 21.68 11.41
CA ALA A 490 12.01 21.96 12.54
C ALA A 490 12.55 21.21 13.76
N SER A 491 12.86 21.90 14.86
CA SER A 491 13.46 21.28 16.04
C SER A 491 12.69 21.53 17.33
N ILE A 492 12.74 20.57 18.24
CA ILE A 492 12.14 20.67 19.57
C ILE A 492 13.07 20.04 20.61
N GLU A 493 13.12 20.65 21.79
CA GLU A 493 13.70 20.05 22.98
C GLU A 493 12.59 19.40 23.80
N ILE A 494 12.66 18.08 23.99
CA ILE A 494 11.70 17.35 24.81
C ILE A 494 12.36 17.07 26.16
N PRO A 495 11.87 17.67 27.26
CA PRO A 495 12.36 17.32 28.60
C PRO A 495 12.12 15.84 28.86
N ARG A 496 13.13 15.14 29.37
CA ARG A 496 12.89 13.80 29.91
C ARG A 496 12.08 13.96 31.18
N ASN A 497 10.81 13.55 31.13
CA ASN A 497 10.00 13.48 32.32
C ASN A 497 10.70 12.53 33.30
N THR A 498 10.93 12.95 34.53
CA THR A 498 11.59 12.14 35.58
C THR A 498 10.62 11.74 36.68
N THR A 499 9.33 11.98 36.48
CA THR A 499 8.34 11.89 37.55
C THR A 499 7.70 10.49 37.62
N ALA A 500 7.94 9.84 38.77
CA ALA A 500 7.24 8.71 39.39
C ALA A 500 7.17 7.37 38.62
N GLY A 501 8.26 6.60 38.65
CA GLY A 501 8.29 5.18 38.26
C GLY A 501 9.25 4.84 37.11
N MET A 502 9.79 5.86 36.44
CA MET A 502 10.85 5.76 35.42
C MET A 502 12.20 5.39 36.03
N SER A 503 12.31 4.22 36.68
CA SER A 503 13.61 3.71 37.07
C SER A 503 14.37 3.31 35.82
N ASN A 504 15.36 4.12 35.43
CA ASN A 504 16.73 3.82 34.92
C ASN A 504 17.06 2.48 34.21
N ALA A 505 16.12 1.63 33.83
CA ALA A 505 16.39 0.28 33.33
C ALA A 505 16.87 0.28 31.87
N MET A 506 16.55 1.32 31.10
CA MET A 506 17.16 1.56 29.80
C MET A 506 18.14 2.73 29.90
N ASN A 507 19.35 2.40 30.35
CA ASN A 507 20.50 3.29 30.27
C ASN A 507 20.74 3.73 28.81
N SER A 508 20.89 5.05 28.60
CA SER A 508 21.60 5.72 27.50
C SER A 508 21.57 5.06 26.10
N LYS A 509 20.90 5.72 25.14
CA LYS A 509 20.72 5.36 23.71
C LYS A 509 19.59 4.37 23.43
N SER A 510 18.36 4.73 23.80
CA SER A 510 17.16 3.98 23.40
C SER A 510 16.68 4.36 21.99
N SER A 511 16.00 3.43 21.32
CA SER A 511 15.29 3.62 20.06
C SER A 511 13.79 3.74 20.29
N LYS A 512 13.19 4.82 19.80
CA LYS A 512 11.75 5.07 19.92
C LYS A 512 11.05 4.89 18.59
N TYR A 513 9.89 4.24 18.61
CA TYR A 513 9.01 4.25 17.45
C TYR A 513 8.33 5.61 17.34
N ILE A 514 8.52 6.27 16.20
CA ILE A 514 7.99 7.60 15.89
C ILE A 514 7.08 7.49 14.69
N SER A 515 5.84 7.98 14.81
CA SER A 515 4.93 8.14 13.69
C SER A 515 4.93 9.59 13.22
N ILE A 516 5.33 9.84 11.98
CA ILE A 516 5.36 11.17 11.39
C ILE A 516 4.00 11.44 10.75
N ILE A 517 3.40 12.58 11.09
CA ILE A 517 2.21 13.10 10.45
C ILE A 517 2.66 14.14 9.41
N TYR A 518 2.30 13.92 8.16
CA TYR A 518 2.81 14.71 7.03
C TYR A 518 1.73 15.03 6.00
N THR A 519 1.95 16.05 5.18
CA THR A 519 1.21 16.29 3.94
C THR A 519 2.14 16.21 2.74
N ASN A 520 1.77 15.48 1.69
CA ASN A 520 2.66 15.19 0.56
C ASN A 520 1.91 15.04 -0.78
N ASN A 521 0.84 15.80 -1.00
CA ASN A 521 0.01 15.60 -2.21
C ASN A 521 0.47 16.40 -3.43
N ASP A 522 1.10 17.54 -3.22
CA ASP A 522 1.58 18.45 -4.29
C ASP A 522 2.57 17.77 -5.26
N VAL A 523 3.17 16.66 -4.83
CA VAL A 523 4.11 15.85 -5.61
C VAL A 523 3.43 15.05 -6.72
N ALA A 524 2.14 14.72 -6.57
CA ALA A 524 1.40 13.92 -7.53
C ALA A 524 1.53 14.50 -8.95
N PHE A 525 1.27 15.79 -9.12
CA PHE A 525 1.30 16.43 -10.43
C PHE A 525 2.71 16.68 -10.99
N SER A 526 3.75 16.69 -10.15
CA SER A 526 5.12 16.99 -10.59
C SER A 526 5.95 15.73 -10.89
N THR A 527 5.63 14.60 -10.27
CA THR A 527 6.42 13.36 -10.40
C THR A 527 5.64 12.16 -10.92
N SER A 528 4.32 12.29 -11.15
CA SER A 528 3.55 11.21 -11.79
C SER A 528 3.90 11.02 -13.27
N TRP A 529 4.73 11.88 -13.83
CA TRP A 529 5.19 11.83 -15.22
C TRP A 529 6.47 11.04 -15.32
N THR A 530 6.49 10.05 -16.20
CA THR A 530 7.67 9.22 -16.50
C THR A 530 8.11 8.35 -15.31
N THR A 531 9.33 8.53 -14.82
CA THR A 531 10.02 7.64 -13.87
C THR A 531 10.06 8.17 -12.44
N GLY A 532 9.25 9.18 -12.10
CA GLY A 532 9.16 9.70 -10.73
C GLY A 532 8.63 8.67 -9.71
N ARG A 533 8.60 9.04 -8.43
CA ARG A 533 8.29 8.08 -7.34
C ARG A 533 6.99 8.31 -6.58
N ASN A 534 6.34 9.47 -6.74
CA ASN A 534 5.17 9.87 -5.95
C ASN A 534 5.41 9.79 -4.43
N ALA A 535 6.62 10.16 -4.01
CA ALA A 535 7.05 10.13 -2.62
C ALA A 535 8.04 11.27 -2.33
N ARG A 536 8.22 11.61 -1.04
CA ARG A 536 9.24 12.56 -0.57
C ARG A 536 9.97 12.02 0.65
N ASN A 537 11.20 12.47 0.82
CA ASN A 537 11.97 12.21 2.02
C ASN A 537 11.54 13.12 3.17
N ILE A 538 11.60 12.60 4.38
CA ILE A 538 11.63 13.35 5.63
C ILE A 538 12.63 12.66 6.54
N THR A 539 13.43 13.42 7.29
CA THR A 539 14.42 12.84 8.19
C THR A 539 14.17 13.23 9.64
N ILE A 540 14.54 12.34 10.55
CA ILE A 540 14.49 12.57 11.99
C ILE A 540 15.87 12.33 12.57
N ALA A 541 16.47 13.35 13.17
CA ALA A 541 17.69 13.22 13.97
C ALA A 541 17.38 13.47 15.45
N VAL A 542 18.01 12.69 16.33
CA VAL A 542 17.85 12.82 17.78
C VAL A 542 19.22 13.06 18.40
N ASN A 543 19.35 14.09 19.24
CA ASN A 543 20.58 14.45 19.96
C ASN A 543 21.83 14.57 19.06
N GLY A 544 21.67 15.06 17.82
CA GLY A 544 22.76 15.22 16.86
C GLY A 544 23.30 13.91 16.27
N ASN A 545 22.62 12.77 16.46
CA ASN A 545 22.95 11.52 15.78
C ASN A 545 22.63 11.60 14.27
N ALA A 546 23.14 10.62 13.51
CA ALA A 546 22.81 10.49 12.10
C ALA A 546 21.28 10.45 11.90
N PRO A 547 20.72 11.23 10.96
CA PRO A 547 19.28 11.24 10.72
C PRO A 547 18.79 9.89 10.19
N VAL A 548 17.64 9.44 10.68
CA VAL A 548 16.88 8.34 10.08
C VAL A 548 15.98 8.93 8.98
N ARG A 549 16.04 8.36 7.78
CA ARG A 549 15.20 8.77 6.64
C ARG A 549 13.93 7.94 6.59
N LEU A 550 12.82 8.60 6.29
CA LEU A 550 11.56 7.98 5.92
C LEU A 550 11.11 8.59 4.58
N GLU A 551 10.89 7.74 3.58
CA GLU A 551 10.35 8.13 2.29
C GLU A 551 8.83 7.91 2.30
N VAL A 552 8.08 9.01 2.43
CA VAL A 552 6.63 8.96 2.63
C VAL A 552 5.87 9.03 1.30
N PRO A 553 4.78 8.24 1.13
CA PRO A 553 3.92 8.26 -0.07
C PRO A 553 3.04 9.54 -0.13
N LEU A 554 2.10 9.60 -1.06
CA LEU A 554 1.10 10.68 -1.12
C LEU A 554 0.11 10.60 0.06
N SER A 555 -0.51 11.73 0.40
CA SER A 555 -1.47 11.85 1.53
C SER A 555 -2.84 12.44 1.18
N GLY A 556 -3.05 12.93 -0.06
CA GLY A 556 -4.23 13.67 -0.51
C GLY A 556 -5.51 12.85 -0.68
N ARG A 557 -6.64 13.39 -0.24
CA ARG A 557 -8.00 12.81 -0.42
C ARG A 557 -9.08 13.82 -0.81
N THR A 558 -8.81 15.11 -0.68
CA THR A 558 -9.75 16.19 -1.02
C THR A 558 -9.57 16.61 -2.47
N SER A 559 -10.69 16.69 -3.21
CA SER A 559 -10.87 17.14 -4.62
C SER A 559 -9.66 17.93 -5.15
N GLU A 560 -8.67 17.19 -5.68
CA GLU A 560 -7.27 17.62 -5.76
C GLU A 560 -7.03 18.87 -6.60
N LEU A 561 -7.99 19.28 -7.42
CA LEU A 561 -7.89 20.47 -8.26
C LEU A 561 -8.96 21.53 -7.97
N PHE A 562 -10.04 21.17 -7.26
CA PHE A 562 -11.16 22.08 -7.03
C PHE A 562 -11.52 22.27 -5.55
N GLY A 563 -10.84 21.58 -4.64
CA GLY A 563 -10.98 21.67 -3.19
C GLY A 563 -10.11 22.77 -2.56
N PRO A 564 -10.47 23.28 -1.35
CA PRO A 564 -9.63 24.20 -0.60
C PRO A 564 -8.24 23.61 -0.33
N GLY A 565 -7.20 24.26 -0.85
CA GLY A 565 -5.84 23.77 -0.69
C GLY A 565 -5.46 22.58 -1.57
N LEU A 566 -6.28 22.21 -2.57
CA LEU A 566 -5.90 21.29 -3.67
C LEU A 566 -5.38 19.92 -3.22
N GLY A 567 -5.93 19.36 -2.13
CA GLY A 567 -5.43 18.11 -1.53
C GLY A 567 -4.11 18.23 -0.77
N TRP A 568 -3.41 19.38 -0.85
CA TRP A 568 -2.08 19.60 -0.27
C TRP A 568 -2.05 19.66 1.25
N TYR A 569 -3.21 19.66 1.90
CA TYR A 569 -3.32 19.75 3.35
C TYR A 569 -3.83 18.45 4.00
N ASP A 570 -4.14 17.42 3.23
CA ASP A 570 -4.57 16.16 3.82
C ASP A 570 -3.38 15.43 4.43
N SER A 571 -3.55 15.04 5.69
CA SER A 571 -2.49 14.41 6.46
C SER A 571 -2.53 12.90 6.34
N ALA A 572 -1.36 12.30 6.24
CA ALA A 572 -1.15 10.87 6.43
C ALA A 572 -0.14 10.65 7.55
N GLU A 573 -0.06 9.40 8.04
CA GLU A 573 0.82 9.02 9.13
C GLU A 573 1.60 7.75 8.74
N LEU A 574 2.92 7.76 8.94
CA LEU A 574 3.78 6.61 8.71
C LEU A 574 4.88 6.58 9.77
N GLY A 575 5.14 5.40 10.33
CA GLY A 575 6.06 5.25 11.45
C GLY A 575 7.38 4.57 11.15
N VAL A 576 8.39 4.94 11.92
CA VAL A 576 9.78 4.51 11.79
C VAL A 576 10.44 4.41 13.17
N LEU A 577 11.37 3.48 13.34
CA LEU A 577 12.16 3.34 14.56
C LEU A 577 13.35 4.30 14.52
N VAL A 578 13.52 5.13 15.54
CA VAL A 578 14.57 6.16 15.59
C VAL A 578 15.45 5.99 16.84
N PRO A 579 16.76 5.74 16.68
CA PRO A 579 17.70 5.61 17.78
C PRO A 579 18.13 6.97 18.35
N GLY A 580 18.82 6.95 19.49
CA GLY A 580 19.56 8.11 20.01
C GLY A 580 18.93 8.85 21.19
N PHE A 581 17.79 8.38 21.69
CA PHE A 581 17.13 8.95 22.87
C PHE A 581 17.89 8.64 24.17
N GLY A 582 17.78 9.53 25.16
CA GLY A 582 18.40 9.40 26.47
C GLY A 582 19.90 9.69 26.52
N ALA A 583 20.49 10.24 25.46
CA ALA A 583 21.94 10.52 25.36
C ALA A 583 22.36 11.91 25.86
N GLY A 584 21.42 12.86 26.08
CA GLY A 584 21.71 14.25 26.47
C GLY A 584 21.77 14.55 27.98
N ASN A 585 21.69 15.84 28.35
CA ASN A 585 21.63 16.32 29.74
C ASN A 585 20.19 16.70 30.15
N GLY A 586 19.32 15.70 30.37
CA GLY A 586 17.95 15.90 30.89
C GLY A 586 16.87 16.22 29.84
N SER A 587 17.22 16.45 28.58
CA SER A 587 16.29 16.51 27.44
C SER A 587 16.78 15.62 26.29
N ASP A 588 15.91 15.45 25.29
CA ASP A 588 16.22 14.91 23.96
C ASP A 588 15.88 15.96 22.91
N GLN A 589 16.87 16.35 22.10
CA GLN A 589 16.66 17.24 20.97
C GLN A 589 16.21 16.43 19.77
N ILE A 590 15.07 16.78 19.18
CA ILE A 590 14.59 16.17 17.93
C ILE A 590 14.66 17.22 16.83
N VAL A 591 15.19 16.83 15.68
CA VAL A 591 15.28 17.66 14.48
C VAL A 591 14.63 16.93 13.32
N ILE A 592 13.58 17.53 12.77
CA ILE A 592 12.97 17.13 11.50
C ILE A 592 13.69 17.89 10.38
N GLY A 593 14.08 17.18 9.34
CA GLY A 593 14.77 17.74 8.19
C GLY A 593 14.49 16.96 6.92
N ASN A 594 15.38 17.12 5.96
CA ASN A 594 15.34 16.45 4.67
C ASN A 594 16.78 16.23 4.19
N VAL A 595 17.02 15.17 3.42
CA VAL A 595 18.32 14.91 2.76
C VAL A 595 18.32 15.30 1.27
N GLY A 596 17.20 15.85 0.79
CA GLY A 596 16.95 16.08 -0.63
C GLY A 596 16.35 14.84 -1.29
N GLY A 597 15.99 14.98 -2.56
CA GLY A 597 15.60 13.88 -3.43
C GLY A 597 16.75 13.40 -4.30
N GLU A 598 16.75 12.11 -4.63
CA GLU A 598 17.50 11.56 -5.77
C GLU A 598 16.67 11.70 -7.06
N ASP A 599 17.13 11.12 -8.18
CA ASP A 599 16.40 11.12 -9.45
C ASP A 599 14.95 10.64 -9.28
N GLY A 600 13.99 11.47 -9.69
CA GLY A 600 12.55 11.19 -9.57
C GLY A 600 11.91 11.54 -8.21
N VAL A 601 12.68 12.05 -7.25
CA VAL A 601 12.22 12.57 -5.95
C VAL A 601 12.41 14.09 -5.87
N GLN A 602 11.49 14.79 -5.24
CA GLN A 602 11.55 16.25 -5.09
C GLN A 602 12.67 16.69 -4.13
N SER A 603 13.23 17.88 -4.36
CA SER A 603 14.34 18.43 -3.55
C SER A 603 13.92 18.86 -2.14
N TYR A 604 12.64 19.20 -1.95
CA TYR A 604 12.04 19.48 -0.65
C TYR A 604 11.47 18.21 -0.02
N GLY A 605 11.46 18.16 1.30
CA GLY A 605 10.84 17.10 2.06
C GLY A 605 9.32 17.25 2.12
N ALA A 606 8.64 16.21 2.60
CA ALA A 606 7.20 16.30 2.87
C ALA A 606 6.93 17.35 3.96
N ASP A 607 5.80 18.05 3.88
CA ASP A 607 5.48 19.04 4.89
C ASP A 607 5.12 18.35 6.22
N PHE A 608 5.68 18.86 7.31
CA PHE A 608 5.60 18.26 8.64
C PHE A 608 4.44 18.84 9.45
N VAL A 609 3.44 18.01 9.78
CA VAL A 609 2.28 18.39 10.60
C VAL A 609 2.53 18.14 12.09
N GLY A 610 3.26 17.08 12.41
CA GLY A 610 3.61 16.71 13.77
C GLY A 610 4.16 15.30 13.82
N LEU A 611 4.50 14.82 15.02
CA LEU A 611 4.90 13.43 15.23
C LEU A 611 4.33 12.86 16.52
N ARG A 612 4.18 11.55 16.59
CA ARG A 612 3.89 10.82 17.82
C ARG A 612 5.11 10.01 18.24
N ILE A 613 5.51 10.12 19.49
CA ILE A 613 6.58 9.30 20.08
C ILE A 613 5.95 8.30 21.01
N MET A 614 6.25 7.02 20.81
CA MET A 614 5.83 5.93 21.68
C MET A 614 6.89 5.69 22.77
N TRP A 615 6.53 5.93 24.05
CA TRP A 615 7.48 6.11 25.16
C TRP A 615 7.85 4.87 25.95
#